data_AF-A0A4Q3MLB5-F1
#
_entry.id   AF-A0A4Q3MLB5-F1
#
_cell.length_a   1.000
_cell.length_b   1.000
_cell.length_c   1.000
_cell.angle_alpha   90.00
_cell.angle_beta   90.00
_cell.angle_gamma   90.00
#
_symmetry.space_group_name_H-M   'P 1'
#
loop_
_entity.id
_entity.type
_entity.pdbx_description
1 polymer ?
#
loop_
_entity_poly.entity_id
_entity_poly.type
_entity_poly.pdbx_seq_one_letter_code
_entity_poly.pdbx_strand_id
1 'polypeptide(L)'
;MTEEQMRALMLLAGFNVEQVWKLQNGYWPDVESYAEVRRNSPWWLIKTQFGLVRMGWRKRVISIDWSATARVADVTKDDVTKEETMVHAYSHHKAVEYLSELRRQLQVSPAIPETTGAAS
;
A
#
# COMPACT_ATOMS: atom_id res chain seq x y z
N MET A 1 -8.47 -6.15 9.86
CA MET A 1 -7.78 -6.85 8.76
C MET A 1 -6.86 -7.84 9.41
N THR A 2 -7.15 -9.12 9.24
CA THR A 2 -6.26 -10.20 9.67
C THR A 2 -5.04 -10.27 8.74
N GLU A 3 -3.99 -10.97 9.15
CA GLU A 3 -2.82 -11.20 8.28
C GLU A 3 -3.22 -11.95 7.01
N GLU A 4 -4.08 -12.95 7.13
CA GLU A 4 -4.61 -13.74 6.02
C GLU A 4 -5.33 -12.85 4.99
N GLN A 5 -6.22 -11.96 5.46
CA GLN A 5 -6.89 -11.01 4.59
C GLN A 5 -5.89 -10.10 3.85
N MET A 6 -4.91 -9.56 4.58
CA MET A 6 -3.86 -8.73 3.98
C MET A 6 -3.08 -9.50 2.91
N ARG A 7 -2.62 -10.72 3.23
CA ARG A 7 -1.86 -11.56 2.28
C ARG A 7 -2.70 -11.91 1.06
N ALA A 8 -3.98 -12.21 1.22
CA ALA A 8 -4.88 -12.48 0.11
C ALA A 8 -5.00 -11.25 -0.81
N LEU A 9 -5.17 -10.04 -0.26
CA LEU A 9 -5.20 -8.81 -1.06
C LEU A 9 -3.92 -8.61 -1.87
N MET A 10 -2.75 -8.75 -1.24
CA MET A 10 -1.45 -8.59 -1.90
C MET A 10 -1.23 -9.64 -2.99
N LEU A 11 -1.59 -10.90 -2.72
CA LEU A 11 -1.47 -12.01 -3.66
C LEU A 11 -2.37 -11.83 -4.88
N LEU A 12 -3.65 -11.49 -4.65
CA LEU A 12 -4.62 -11.24 -5.74
C LEU A 12 -4.19 -10.06 -6.62
N ALA A 13 -3.52 -9.06 -6.04
CA ALA A 13 -2.95 -7.94 -6.78
C ALA A 13 -1.62 -8.28 -7.48
N GLY A 14 -1.08 -9.49 -7.29
CA GLY A 14 0.13 -9.97 -7.95
C GLY A 14 1.46 -9.54 -7.30
N PHE A 15 1.44 -9.05 -6.06
CA PHE A 15 2.67 -8.77 -5.32
C PHE A 15 3.33 -10.05 -4.81
N ASN A 16 4.66 -10.04 -4.73
CA ASN A 16 5.39 -11.02 -3.94
C ASN A 16 5.53 -10.46 -2.52
N VAL A 17 5.16 -11.24 -1.51
CA VAL A 17 5.27 -10.84 -0.10
C VAL A 17 6.50 -11.51 0.50
N GLU A 18 7.57 -10.73 0.66
CA GLU A 18 8.86 -11.21 1.17
C GLU A 18 8.86 -11.30 2.70
N GLN A 19 8.30 -10.28 3.36
CA GLN A 19 8.25 -10.18 4.81
C GLN A 19 7.07 -9.32 5.25
N VAL A 20 6.56 -9.59 6.45
CA VAL A 20 5.42 -8.88 7.04
C VAL A 20 5.74 -8.54 8.48
N TRP A 21 5.41 -7.31 8.89
CA TRP A 21 5.42 -6.90 10.29
C TRP A 21 4.03 -6.41 10.70
N LYS A 22 3.57 -6.92 11.84
CA LYS A 22 2.35 -6.41 12.49
C LYS A 22 2.66 -5.08 13.15
N LEU A 23 1.92 -4.06 12.77
CA LEU A 23 1.99 -2.73 13.37
C LEU A 23 0.77 -2.47 14.25
N GLN A 24 0.94 -1.62 15.25
CA GLN A 24 -0.20 -1.01 15.91
C GLN A 24 -1.01 -0.18 14.90
N ASN A 25 -2.33 -0.14 15.04
CA ASN A 25 -3.17 0.69 14.19
C ASN A 25 -2.80 2.18 14.35
N GLY A 26 -2.32 2.80 13.27
CA GLY A 26 -1.86 4.20 13.28
C GLY A 26 -2.98 5.24 13.21
N TYR A 27 -4.25 4.83 13.11
CA TYR A 27 -5.37 5.76 13.01
C TYR A 27 -5.93 6.21 14.37
N TRP A 28 -6.00 5.30 15.34
CA TRP A 28 -6.64 5.59 16.62
C TRP A 28 -5.65 6.26 17.59
N PRO A 29 -6.12 7.22 18.42
CA PRO A 29 -5.25 7.88 19.40
C PRO A 29 -4.55 6.90 20.35
N ASP A 30 -3.34 7.27 20.80
CA ASP A 30 -2.57 6.49 21.77
C ASP A 30 -3.02 6.75 23.21
N VAL A 31 -4.23 6.30 23.53
CA VAL A 31 -4.83 6.38 24.86
C VAL A 31 -5.56 5.08 25.20
N GLU A 32 -5.77 4.83 26.49
CA GLU A 32 -6.34 3.56 26.98
C GLU A 32 -7.74 3.28 26.39
N SER A 33 -8.56 4.31 26.20
CA SER A 33 -9.91 4.17 25.62
C SER A 33 -9.92 3.61 24.19
N TYR A 34 -8.79 3.65 23.48
CA TYR A 34 -8.63 3.07 22.15
C TYR A 34 -7.63 1.90 22.12
N ALA A 35 -7.10 1.46 23.26
CA ALA A 35 -6.09 0.41 23.31
C ALA A 35 -6.61 -0.93 22.75
N GLU A 36 -7.85 -1.31 23.08
CA GLU A 36 -8.46 -2.53 22.59
C GLU A 36 -8.64 -2.51 21.06
N VAL A 37 -9.24 -1.45 20.51
CA VAL A 37 -9.45 -1.36 19.06
C VAL A 37 -8.12 -1.34 18.31
N ARG A 38 -7.07 -0.69 18.83
CA ARG A 38 -5.73 -0.72 18.22
C ARG A 38 -5.12 -2.12 18.20
N ARG A 39 -5.30 -2.91 19.27
CA ARG A 39 -4.84 -4.30 19.34
C ARG A 39 -5.60 -5.21 18.36
N ASN A 40 -6.91 -4.99 18.23
CA ASN A 40 -7.81 -5.84 17.44
C ASN A 40 -7.90 -5.44 15.95
N SER A 41 -7.37 -4.27 15.57
CA SER A 41 -7.38 -3.79 14.19
C SER A 41 -5.98 -3.40 13.69
N PRO A 42 -4.99 -4.31 13.75
CA PRO A 42 -3.60 -3.98 13.40
C PRO A 42 -3.48 -3.47 11.96
N TRP A 43 -2.42 -2.70 11.74
CA TRP A 43 -1.92 -2.41 10.40
C TRP A 43 -0.76 -3.35 10.08
N TRP A 44 -0.37 -3.38 8.82
CA TRP A 44 0.65 -4.28 8.30
C TRP A 44 1.67 -3.48 7.52
N LEU A 45 2.95 -3.68 7.83
CA LEU A 45 4.06 -3.26 6.97
C LEU A 45 4.50 -4.48 6.17
N ILE A 46 4.56 -4.34 4.86
CA ILE A 46 4.69 -5.45 3.93
C ILE A 46 5.89 -5.16 3.04
N LYS A 47 6.92 -6.00 3.12
CA LYS A 47 8.04 -5.96 2.20
C LYS A 47 7.66 -6.69 0.92
N THR A 48 7.75 -5.98 -0.19
CA THR A 48 7.51 -6.49 -1.54
C THR A 48 8.76 -6.37 -2.39
N GLN A 49 8.73 -6.95 -3.58
CA GLN A 49 9.79 -6.82 -4.57
C GLN A 49 10.01 -5.37 -5.07
N PHE A 50 9.10 -4.43 -4.75
CA PHE A 50 9.16 -3.03 -5.16
C PHE A 50 9.41 -2.05 -4.01
N GLY A 51 9.58 -2.55 -2.78
CA GLY A 51 9.70 -1.75 -1.58
C GLY A 51 8.61 -2.04 -0.54
N LEU A 52 8.45 -1.13 0.42
CA LEU A 52 7.53 -1.30 1.54
C LEU A 52 6.16 -0.73 1.23
N VAL A 53 5.12 -1.50 1.51
CA VAL A 53 3.72 -1.07 1.49
C VAL A 53 3.15 -1.19 2.89
N ARG A 54 2.48 -0.15 3.38
CA ARG A 54 1.76 -0.16 4.64
C ARG A 54 0.26 -0.20 4.37
N MET A 55 -0.45 -1.11 5.01
CA MET A 55 -1.89 -1.28 4.80
C MET A 55 -2.65 -1.64 6.08
N GLY A 56 -3.85 -1.12 6.23
CA GLY A 56 -4.75 -1.52 7.32
C GLY A 56 -6.08 -0.78 7.32
N TRP A 57 -7.01 -1.21 8.17
CA TRP A 57 -8.29 -0.50 8.30
C TRP A 57 -8.12 0.81 9.05
N ARG A 58 -8.69 1.86 8.45
CA ARG A 58 -8.90 3.19 9.00
C ARG A 58 -10.41 3.43 9.09
N LYS A 59 -11.01 3.17 10.27
CA LYS A 59 -12.48 3.12 10.46
C LYS A 59 -13.18 2.16 9.47
N ARG A 60 -13.67 2.69 8.34
CA ARG A 60 -14.49 2.00 7.33
C ARG A 60 -13.82 1.90 5.96
N VAL A 61 -12.56 2.32 5.85
CA VAL A 61 -11.77 2.22 4.62
C VAL A 61 -10.46 1.50 4.91
N ILE A 62 -9.87 0.89 3.89
CA ILE A 62 -8.52 0.34 3.92
C ILE A 62 -7.58 1.44 3.44
N SER A 63 -6.67 1.87 4.30
CA SER A 63 -5.58 2.77 3.92
C SER A 63 -4.46 1.95 3.32
N ILE A 64 -3.97 2.36 2.15
CA ILE A 64 -2.87 1.73 1.43
C ILE A 64 -1.85 2.82 1.15
N ASP A 65 -0.64 2.65 1.64
CA ASP A 65 0.43 3.64 1.61
C ASP A 65 1.71 2.98 1.07
N TRP A 66 2.27 3.54 0.01
CA TRP A 66 3.49 3.08 -0.64
C TRP A 66 4.55 4.19 -0.70
N SER A 67 4.49 5.15 0.22
CA SER A 67 5.47 6.25 0.34
C SER A 67 6.91 5.77 0.52
N ALA A 68 7.10 4.54 1.00
CA ALA A 68 8.40 3.89 1.13
C ALA A 68 8.83 3.08 -0.12
N THR A 69 8.13 3.26 -1.25
CA THR A 69 8.57 2.84 -2.57
C THR A 69 9.15 4.04 -3.32
N ALA A 70 9.87 3.81 -4.41
CA ALA A 70 10.52 4.88 -5.17
C ALA A 70 9.56 5.69 -6.07
N ARG A 71 8.23 5.54 -5.95
CA ARG A 71 7.27 6.08 -6.93
C ARG A 71 6.00 6.70 -6.35
N VAL A 72 5.64 7.82 -6.96
CA VAL A 72 4.28 8.38 -6.98
C VAL A 72 3.44 7.61 -8.00
N ALA A 73 2.17 7.33 -7.69
CA ALA A 73 1.27 6.59 -8.57
C ALA A 73 -0.18 7.09 -8.43
N ASP A 74 -0.84 7.41 -9.55
CA ASP A 74 -2.29 7.65 -9.57
C ASP A 74 -3.01 6.34 -9.83
N VAL A 75 -3.37 5.64 -8.76
CA VAL A 75 -3.85 4.23 -8.80
C VAL A 75 -5.35 4.08 -9.08
N THR A 76 -6.10 5.19 -9.10
CA THR A 76 -7.55 5.17 -9.35
C THR A 76 -8.06 6.53 -9.83
N LYS A 77 -9.14 6.53 -10.62
CA LYS A 77 -9.90 7.74 -10.97
C LYS A 77 -11.12 7.96 -10.06
N ASP A 78 -11.36 7.07 -9.11
CA ASP A 78 -12.46 7.18 -8.16
C ASP A 78 -12.30 8.43 -7.28
N ASP A 79 -13.44 9.05 -6.95
CA ASP A 79 -13.51 10.16 -5.98
C ASP A 79 -13.39 9.61 -4.55
N VAL A 80 -12.14 9.39 -4.14
CA VAL A 80 -11.76 8.88 -2.83
C VAL A 80 -10.66 9.77 -2.24
N THR A 81 -10.47 9.69 -0.91
CA THR A 81 -9.27 10.29 -0.33
C THR A 81 -8.02 9.60 -0.86
N LYS A 82 -7.16 10.37 -1.52
CA LYS A 82 -5.88 9.92 -2.05
C LYS A 82 -4.85 11.05 -2.03
N GLU A 83 -3.60 10.64 -1.95
CA GLU A 83 -2.40 11.46 -2.10
C GLU A 83 -1.49 10.78 -3.14
N GLU A 84 -0.33 11.37 -3.42
CA GLU A 84 0.63 10.86 -4.40
C GLU A 84 1.11 9.42 -4.12
N THR A 85 1.13 9.04 -2.84
CA THR A 85 1.64 7.73 -2.38
C THR A 85 0.69 7.01 -1.43
N MET A 86 -0.59 7.41 -1.39
CA MET A 86 -1.57 6.82 -0.47
C MET A 86 -2.99 6.87 -1.06
N VAL A 87 -3.78 5.84 -0.83
CA VAL A 87 -5.20 5.80 -1.21
C VAL A 87 -6.05 5.13 -0.14
N HIS A 88 -7.30 5.56 -0.01
CA HIS A 88 -8.33 4.86 0.76
C HIS A 88 -9.25 4.03 -0.14
N ALA A 89 -9.34 2.73 0.13
CA ALA A 89 -10.29 1.82 -0.51
C ALA A 89 -11.48 1.51 0.40
N TYR A 90 -12.70 1.61 -0.12
CA TYR A 90 -13.93 1.33 0.66
C TYR A 90 -14.22 -0.17 0.84
N SER A 91 -13.55 -1.04 0.09
CA SER A 91 -13.77 -2.48 0.12
C SER A 91 -12.50 -3.26 -0.20
N HIS A 92 -12.48 -4.55 0.11
CA HIS A 92 -11.41 -5.46 -0.29
C HIS A 92 -11.26 -5.51 -1.82
N HIS A 93 -12.38 -5.53 -2.56
CA HIS A 93 -12.36 -5.48 -4.03
C HIS A 93 -11.62 -4.24 -4.55
N LYS A 94 -11.98 -3.05 -4.04
CA LYS A 94 -11.30 -1.81 -4.42
C LYS A 94 -9.84 -1.80 -3.98
N ALA A 95 -9.50 -2.40 -2.84
CA ALA A 95 -8.11 -2.55 -2.42
C ALA A 95 -7.30 -3.40 -3.42
N VAL A 96 -7.84 -4.52 -3.90
CA VAL A 96 -7.18 -5.33 -4.93
C VAL A 96 -7.03 -4.54 -6.23
N GLU A 97 -8.08 -3.84 -6.67
CA GLU A 97 -8.06 -3.02 -7.89
C GLU A 97 -6.92 -1.98 -7.84
N TYR A 98 -6.84 -1.22 -6.74
CA TYR A 98 -5.83 -0.17 -6.58
C TYR A 98 -4.41 -0.76 -6.40
N LEU A 99 -4.27 -1.86 -5.67
CA LEU A 99 -2.98 -2.56 -5.53
C LEU A 99 -2.51 -3.13 -6.88
N SER A 100 -3.43 -3.65 -7.70
CA SER A 100 -3.08 -4.19 -9.03
C SER A 100 -2.56 -3.09 -9.94
N GLU A 101 -3.21 -1.93 -9.94
CA GLU A 101 -2.76 -0.76 -10.69
C GLU A 101 -1.43 -0.22 -10.15
N LEU A 102 -1.27 -0.14 -8.82
CA LEU A 102 0.00 0.22 -8.19
C LEU A 102 1.13 -0.70 -8.66
N ARG A 103 0.93 -2.02 -8.60
CA ARG A 103 1.90 -3.02 -9.09
C ARG A 103 2.25 -2.75 -10.55
N ARG A 104 1.24 -2.55 -11.41
CA ARG A 104 1.44 -2.29 -12.84
C ARG A 104 2.34 -1.07 -13.05
N GLN A 105 2.11 0.01 -12.31
CA GLN A 105 2.92 1.23 -12.39
C GLN A 105 4.32 1.04 -11.80
N LEU A 106 4.51 0.24 -10.75
CA LEU A 106 5.82 -0.06 -10.17
C LEU A 106 6.69 -0.95 -11.08
N GLN A 107 6.09 -1.80 -11.91
CA GLN A 107 6.81 -2.67 -12.85
C GLN A 107 7.50 -1.95 -14.00
N VAL A 108 7.00 -0.78 -14.41
CA VAL A 108 7.54 -0.06 -15.57
C VAL A 108 8.82 0.66 -15.15
N SER A 109 10.01 0.04 -15.14
CA SER A 109 11.29 0.74 -14.88
C SER A 109 11.32 2.12 -15.56
N PRO A 110 11.81 3.19 -14.91
CA PRO A 110 12.04 4.42 -15.66
C PRO A 110 12.98 4.04 -16.81
N ALA A 111 12.56 4.32 -18.04
CA ALA A 111 13.48 4.23 -19.17
C ALA A 111 14.70 5.07 -18.77
N ILE A 112 15.87 4.44 -18.65
CA ILE A 112 17.11 5.18 -18.58
C ILE A 112 17.10 5.99 -19.88
N PRO A 113 17.06 7.35 -19.84
CA PRO A 113 17.29 8.10 -21.06
C PRO A 113 18.68 7.69 -21.51
N GLU A 114 18.77 7.01 -22.67
CA GLU A 114 20.05 6.71 -23.28
C GLU A 114 20.80 8.03 -23.38
N THR A 115 21.84 8.20 -22.55
CA THR A 115 22.82 9.25 -22.73
C THR A 115 23.40 9.03 -24.11
N THR A 116 22.87 9.75 -25.08
CA THR A 116 23.44 9.83 -26.42
C THR A 116 24.84 10.37 -26.21
N GLY A 117 25.83 9.49 -26.39
CA GLY A 117 27.22 9.87 -26.33
C GLY A 117 27.48 10.94 -27.38
N ALA A 118 27.57 12.20 -26.94
CA ALA A 118 28.27 13.22 -27.69
C ALA A 118 29.73 13.13 -27.28
N ALA A 119 30.45 12.21 -27.93
CA ALA A 119 31.88 12.35 -28.09
C ALA A 119 32.12 13.57 -28.99
N SER A 120 32.88 14.55 -28.51
CA SER A 120 33.61 15.53 -29.31
C SER A 120 34.78 16.05 -28.48
#